data_AF-A0A952HCU0-F1
#
_entry.id   AF-A0A952HCU0-F1
#
_cell.length_a   1.000
_cell.length_b   1.000
_cell.length_c   1.000
_cell.angle_alpha   90.00
_cell.angle_beta   90.00
_cell.angle_gamma   90.00
#
_symmetry.space_group_name_H-M   'P 1'
#
loop_
_entity.id
_entity.type
_entity.pdbx_description
1 polymer ?
#
loop_
_entity_poly.entity_id
_entity_poly.type
_entity_poly.pdbx_seq_one_letter_code
_entity_poly.pdbx_strand_id
1 'polypeptide(L)'
;MSQTDPPPPETRSAGRIFWEDLLRLPLRIVLIGGAVTLVGFLLQHALGMPELSSLQFDDKNKSGLRLVVAVLIFGVGIAAAVFLWWLSARFFALIEGKSLDAASLAAVKDLPMGLPEGTVRAVLALVVAVVGLPLLLFSNAVGMDTAIAGYVNGIITGVFGFYFGTRTTGVPAQAVEKIAEANREALQQTKIAAVAKESANQAQTEADAAKQELGEAEQRADASNGQVERAGKFDSTLSTLKRHLGLSKTLLFTLGPLLPKGLLPDDLDKTIDAADRAVTAVQGVTAATATGDQLAALTDAFESLTGTEKSPLGALLSRASPLLQSVLPAIPGLGAAAGLATLISLGVKLGSSQFQRWRARVLAAPLAQGLIEFGALSPELVRSALNRSPLLLGKLGGQPPGIVDGILLDAVLRDDGPLRLTKAYGSAGTEAAGLLSDADVETGLAELRQSLLALYGSGDVQDATLNPIKATLAASANPELAAAAVQNLTARDANRLIDAASGVSAKPGVPWDQAAAFDALVMLTDSARRDNVDLVRAIAEVK
;
A
#
# COMPACT_ATOMS: atom_id res chain seq x y z
N MET A 1 29.03 66.84 16.29
CA MET A 1 27.58 66.54 16.32
C MET A 1 27.32 65.45 15.30
N SER A 2 26.80 64.25 15.56
CA SER A 2 26.41 63.53 16.77
C SER A 2 26.45 62.05 16.36
N GLN A 3 27.32 61.25 16.98
CA GLN A 3 27.22 59.79 17.01
C GLN A 3 26.03 59.44 17.91
N THR A 4 25.11 58.61 17.42
CA THR A 4 24.04 58.01 18.23
C THR A 4 24.43 56.58 18.53
N ASP A 5 24.84 56.36 19.79
CA ASP A 5 25.03 55.06 20.42
C ASP A 5 23.72 54.25 20.48
N PRO A 6 23.78 52.91 20.39
CA PRO A 6 22.66 52.03 20.75
C PRO A 6 22.50 51.91 22.29
N PRO A 7 21.27 51.69 22.80
CA PRO A 7 21.00 51.66 24.25
C PRO A 7 21.50 50.36 24.93
N PRO A 8 21.74 50.40 26.26
CA PRO A 8 22.34 49.30 27.00
C PRO A 8 21.37 48.13 27.26
N PRO A 9 21.87 46.90 27.45
CA PRO A 9 21.04 45.73 27.77
C PRO A 9 20.49 45.83 29.19
N GLU A 10 19.16 45.74 29.31
CA GLU A 10 18.44 45.63 30.58
C GLU A 10 18.89 44.38 31.36
N THR A 11 19.47 44.63 32.53
CA THR A 11 19.68 43.66 33.61
C THR A 11 18.35 43.31 34.28
N ARG A 12 17.55 42.43 33.68
CA ARG A 12 16.37 41.84 34.34
C ARG A 12 16.66 40.46 34.93
N SER A 13 17.03 40.49 36.21
CA SER A 13 16.74 39.49 37.25
C SER A 13 16.97 37.99 36.96
N ALA A 14 18.23 37.56 37.01
CA ALA A 14 18.62 36.14 37.09
C ALA A 14 18.14 35.43 38.39
N GLY A 15 17.64 36.16 39.39
CA GLY A 15 17.23 35.60 40.68
C GLY A 15 15.84 34.96 40.73
N ARG A 16 14.94 35.28 39.79
CA ARG A 16 13.53 34.79 39.83
C ARG A 16 13.33 33.45 39.10
N ILE A 17 14.15 33.17 38.08
CA ILE A 17 14.10 31.93 37.29
C ILE A 17 14.66 30.75 38.09
N PHE A 18 15.69 30.98 38.91
CA PHE A 18 16.30 29.92 39.72
C PHE A 18 15.37 29.36 40.80
N TRP A 19 14.52 30.20 41.43
CA TRP A 19 13.64 29.75 42.52
C TRP A 19 12.45 28.92 42.04
N GLU A 20 11.89 29.23 40.86
CA GLU A 20 10.76 28.45 40.31
C GLU A 20 11.20 27.07 39.81
N ASP A 21 12.41 26.94 39.26
CA ASP A 21 12.93 25.66 38.78
C ASP A 21 13.50 24.78 39.92
N LEU A 22 14.11 25.38 40.95
CA LEU A 22 14.68 24.63 42.08
C LEU A 22 13.62 24.00 43.01
N LEU A 23 12.43 24.59 43.09
CA LEU A 23 11.31 24.05 43.90
C LEU A 23 10.40 23.10 43.10
N ARG A 24 10.26 23.31 41.79
CA ARG A 24 9.44 22.44 40.92
C ARG A 24 9.97 21.02 40.84
N LEU A 25 11.28 20.85 40.80
CA LEU A 25 11.91 19.54 40.66
C LEU A 25 11.70 18.64 41.89
N PRO A 26 12.01 19.07 43.14
CA PRO A 26 11.74 18.26 44.32
C PRO A 26 10.23 18.08 44.56
N LEU A 27 9.40 19.10 44.28
CA LEU A 27 7.94 18.96 44.40
C LEU A 27 7.37 17.95 43.40
N ARG A 28 7.89 17.90 42.17
CA ARG A 28 7.54 16.86 41.18
C ARG A 28 7.99 15.48 41.63
N ILE A 29 9.17 15.35 42.22
CA ILE A 29 9.65 14.07 42.75
C ILE A 29 8.75 13.59 43.90
N VAL A 30 8.34 14.49 44.81
CA VAL A 30 7.41 14.17 45.90
C VAL A 30 6.01 13.83 45.38
N LEU A 31 5.49 14.55 44.39
CA LEU A 31 4.18 14.27 43.79
C LEU A 31 4.18 12.99 42.97
N ILE A 32 5.27 12.67 42.26
CA ILE A 32 5.42 11.39 41.54
C ILE A 32 5.56 10.25 42.55
N GLY A 33 6.35 10.42 43.61
CA GLY A 33 6.46 9.43 44.70
C GLY A 33 5.12 9.21 45.41
N GLY A 34 4.35 10.27 45.63
CA GLY A 34 2.98 10.23 46.16
C GLY A 34 1.99 9.55 45.23
N ALA A 35 2.08 9.81 43.92
CA ALA A 35 1.23 9.15 42.93
C ALA A 35 1.55 7.65 42.79
N VAL A 36 2.83 7.27 42.86
CA VAL A 36 3.25 5.86 42.83
C VAL A 36 2.78 5.11 44.08
N THR A 37 2.85 5.74 45.25
CA THR A 37 2.32 5.14 46.49
C THR A 37 0.79 5.05 46.50
N LEU A 38 0.10 6.07 45.97
CA LEU A 38 -1.36 6.06 45.83
C LEU A 38 -1.84 4.99 44.84
N VAL A 39 -1.15 4.83 43.71
CA VAL A 39 -1.45 3.77 42.72
C VAL A 39 -1.15 2.39 43.30
N GLY A 40 -0.05 2.24 44.04
CA GLY A 40 0.25 1.00 44.77
C GLY A 40 -0.84 0.64 45.79
N PHE A 41 -1.34 1.62 46.53
CA PHE A 41 -2.43 1.43 47.49
C PHE A 41 -3.77 1.10 46.83
N LEU A 42 -4.09 1.75 45.71
CA LEU A 42 -5.30 1.47 44.92
C LEU A 42 -5.24 0.09 44.25
N LEU A 43 -4.07 -0.34 43.76
CA LEU A 43 -3.87 -1.69 43.22
C LEU A 43 -4.01 -2.77 44.29
N GLN A 44 -3.56 -2.50 45.53
CA GLN A 44 -3.78 -3.41 46.66
C GLN A 44 -5.27 -3.55 47.02
N HIS A 45 -6.00 -2.43 47.09
CA HIS A 45 -7.41 -2.45 47.52
C HIS A 45 -8.40 -2.87 46.42
N ALA A 46 -8.12 -2.58 45.14
CA ALA A 46 -9.04 -2.89 44.04
C ALA A 46 -8.83 -4.27 43.41
N LEU A 47 -7.61 -4.84 43.48
CA LEU A 47 -7.27 -6.13 42.84
C LEU A 47 -6.86 -7.23 43.82
N GLY A 48 -6.89 -6.97 45.14
CA GLY A 48 -6.61 -7.98 46.16
C GLY A 48 -5.17 -8.49 46.20
N MET A 49 -4.20 -7.67 45.78
CA MET A 49 -2.78 -8.02 45.82
C MET A 49 -2.24 -8.07 47.26
N PRO A 50 -1.40 -9.07 47.63
CA PRO A 50 -0.81 -9.17 48.96
C PRO A 50 0.15 -8.00 49.27
N GLU A 51 0.36 -7.73 50.55
CA GLU A 51 1.18 -6.60 51.01
C GLU A 51 2.64 -6.69 50.51
N LEU A 52 3.24 -5.56 50.10
CA LEU A 52 4.68 -5.47 49.78
C LEU A 52 5.59 -5.86 50.96
N SER A 53 5.05 -5.89 52.18
CA SER A 53 5.71 -6.38 53.40
C SER A 53 5.91 -7.91 53.41
N SER A 54 5.20 -8.66 52.55
CA SER A 54 5.29 -10.13 52.46
C SER A 54 6.40 -10.63 51.52
N LEU A 55 7.38 -9.79 51.17
CA LEU A 55 8.62 -10.19 50.50
C LEU A 55 9.54 -10.96 51.46
N GLN A 56 9.08 -12.11 51.95
CA GLN A 56 9.94 -13.13 52.53
C GLN A 56 10.27 -14.15 51.45
N PHE A 57 11.56 -14.20 51.09
CA PHE A 57 12.11 -15.23 50.21
C PHE A 57 12.29 -16.51 51.02
N ASP A 58 11.22 -17.28 51.19
CA ASP A 58 11.31 -18.64 51.72
C ASP A 58 11.17 -19.66 50.57
N ASP A 59 12.08 -20.64 50.53
CA ASP A 59 12.32 -21.58 49.42
C ASP A 59 11.09 -22.45 49.07
N LYS A 60 10.07 -22.46 49.94
CA LYS A 60 8.85 -23.26 49.75
C LYS A 60 7.69 -22.52 49.10
N ASN A 61 7.71 -21.19 49.02
CA ASN A 61 6.58 -20.43 48.49
C ASN A 61 6.98 -19.61 47.25
N LYS A 62 6.78 -20.20 46.07
CA LYS A 62 7.01 -19.60 44.74
C LYS A 62 6.24 -18.28 44.48
N SER A 63 5.38 -17.85 45.41
CA SER A 63 4.57 -16.64 45.34
C SER A 63 5.39 -15.34 45.40
N GLY A 64 6.48 -15.29 46.17
CA GLY A 64 7.32 -14.08 46.26
C GLY A 64 8.08 -13.79 44.96
N LEU A 65 8.70 -14.82 44.37
CA LEU A 65 9.38 -14.71 43.07
C LEU A 65 8.40 -14.35 41.94
N ARG A 66 7.18 -14.91 41.96
CA ARG A 66 6.11 -14.56 41.01
C ARG A 66 5.69 -13.10 41.11
N LEU A 67 5.57 -12.58 42.33
CA LEU A 67 5.24 -11.16 42.56
C LEU A 67 6.36 -10.26 42.01
N VAL A 68 7.63 -10.59 42.27
CA VAL A 68 8.78 -9.82 41.76
C VAL A 68 8.83 -9.84 40.23
N VAL A 69 8.60 -10.99 39.61
CA VAL A 69 8.56 -11.13 38.14
C VAL A 69 7.37 -10.37 37.55
N ALA A 70 6.19 -10.42 38.18
CA ALA A 70 5.02 -9.67 37.74
C ALA A 70 5.24 -8.15 37.85
N VAL A 71 5.86 -7.68 38.94
CA VAL A 71 6.21 -6.26 39.13
C VAL A 71 7.27 -5.81 38.11
N LEU A 72 8.25 -6.66 37.78
CA LEU A 72 9.23 -6.36 36.73
C LEU A 72 8.59 -6.25 35.34
N ILE A 73 7.71 -7.19 34.97
CA ILE A 73 6.99 -7.16 33.68
C ILE A 73 6.11 -5.92 33.59
N PHE A 74 5.39 -5.60 34.67
CA PHE A 74 4.54 -4.42 34.73
C PHE A 74 5.35 -3.13 34.69
N GLY A 75 6.50 -3.08 35.38
CA GLY A 75 7.43 -1.96 35.36
C GLY A 75 8.03 -1.71 33.98
N VAL A 76 8.39 -2.77 33.25
CA VAL A 76 8.83 -2.69 31.85
C VAL A 76 7.72 -2.15 30.96
N GLY A 77 6.47 -2.61 31.14
CA GLY A 77 5.31 -2.11 30.39
C GLY A 77 5.07 -0.62 30.63
N ILE A 78 5.15 -0.16 31.87
CA ILE A 78 5.06 1.27 32.21
C ILE A 78 6.22 2.06 31.62
N ALA A 79 7.46 1.55 31.70
CA ALA A 79 8.62 2.21 31.12
C ALA A 79 8.49 2.38 29.60
N ALA A 80 7.96 1.37 28.90
CA ALA A 80 7.67 1.44 27.48
C ALA A 80 6.57 2.47 27.16
N ALA A 81 5.50 2.51 27.95
CA ALA A 81 4.44 3.50 27.79
C ALA A 81 4.93 4.94 28.04
N VAL A 82 5.76 5.14 29.06
CA VAL A 82 6.40 6.43 29.36
C VAL A 82 7.37 6.83 28.25
N PHE A 83 8.13 5.89 27.70
CA PHE A 83 9.02 6.14 26.57
C PHE A 83 8.25 6.56 25.32
N LEU A 84 7.15 5.87 24.99
CA LEU A 84 6.27 6.23 23.88
C LEU A 84 5.61 7.60 24.08
N TRP A 85 5.18 7.90 25.30
CA TRP A 85 4.68 9.24 25.66
C TRP A 85 5.77 10.29 25.42
N TRP A 86 6.98 10.10 25.96
CA TRP A 86 8.09 11.04 25.79
C TRP A 86 8.40 11.30 24.32
N LEU A 87 8.37 10.25 23.48
CA LEU A 87 8.63 10.33 22.06
C LEU A 87 7.52 11.09 21.32
N SER A 88 6.25 10.83 21.68
CA SER A 88 5.09 11.58 21.18
C SER A 88 5.13 13.06 21.58
N ALA A 89 5.49 13.37 22.83
CA ALA A 89 5.61 14.75 23.30
C ALA A 89 6.73 15.52 22.58
N ARG A 90 7.87 14.86 22.30
CA ARG A 90 8.96 15.44 21.52
C ARG A 90 8.59 15.64 20.05
N PHE A 91 7.77 14.74 19.49
CA PHE A 91 7.23 14.88 18.15
C PHE A 91 6.31 16.10 18.02
N PHE A 92 5.38 16.29 18.96
CA PHE A 92 4.51 17.48 18.97
C PHE A 92 5.30 18.78 19.20
N ALA A 93 6.30 18.77 20.08
CA ALA A 93 7.19 19.92 20.26
C ALA A 93 8.01 20.26 19.00
N LEU A 94 8.32 19.26 18.16
CA LEU A 94 9.00 19.45 16.89
C LEU A 94 8.09 20.11 15.84
N ILE A 95 6.80 19.74 15.82
CA ILE A 95 5.78 20.31 14.92
C ILE A 95 5.41 21.74 15.33
N GLU A 96 5.37 22.03 16.64
CA GLU A 96 5.07 23.38 17.16
C GLU A 96 6.26 24.36 17.02
N GLY A 97 7.49 23.85 16.86
CA GLY A 97 8.68 24.66 16.60
C GLY A 97 8.67 25.26 15.18
N LYS A 98 8.68 26.59 15.06
CA LYS A 98 8.66 27.38 13.80
C LYS A 98 9.87 27.20 12.86
N SER A 99 10.56 26.05 12.84
CA SER A 99 11.82 25.86 12.10
C SER A 99 11.81 24.71 11.08
N LEU A 100 10.64 24.19 10.70
CA LEU A 100 10.57 23.12 9.69
C LEU A 100 10.06 23.65 8.34
N ASP A 101 10.89 23.46 7.31
CA ASP A 101 10.57 23.73 5.91
C ASP A 101 9.43 22.82 5.41
N ALA A 102 8.65 23.29 4.43
CA ALA A 102 7.43 22.65 3.93
C ALA A 102 7.67 21.22 3.40
N ALA A 103 8.85 20.96 2.83
CA ALA A 103 9.25 19.62 2.39
C ALA A 103 9.47 18.64 3.56
N SER A 104 9.98 19.14 4.70
CA SER A 104 10.24 18.33 5.89
C SER A 104 8.94 18.02 6.66
N LEU A 105 7.96 18.92 6.60
CA LEU A 105 6.64 18.73 7.19
C LEU A 105 5.81 17.66 6.43
N ALA A 106 5.94 17.62 5.09
CA ALA A 106 5.31 16.60 4.25
C ALA A 106 5.89 15.19 4.53
N ALA A 107 7.21 15.08 4.69
CA ALA A 107 7.85 13.81 5.06
C ALA A 107 7.46 13.31 6.46
N VAL A 108 7.10 14.21 7.38
CA VAL A 108 6.63 13.88 8.73
C VAL A 108 5.16 13.42 8.74
N LYS A 109 4.34 13.95 7.83
CA LYS A 109 2.92 13.62 7.66
C LYS A 109 2.70 12.21 7.09
N ASP A 110 3.65 11.68 6.34
CA ASP A 110 3.57 10.34 5.72
C ASP A 110 4.04 9.20 6.64
N LEU A 111 4.37 9.50 7.90
CA LEU A 111 4.74 8.50 8.89
C LEU A 111 3.51 8.06 9.70
N PRO A 112 3.22 6.75 9.81
CA PRO A 112 2.10 6.26 10.60
C PRO A 112 2.33 6.62 12.08
N MET A 113 1.56 7.57 12.60
CA MET A 113 1.68 8.19 13.94
C MET A 113 2.98 8.97 14.21
N GLY A 114 3.69 9.45 13.19
CA GLY A 114 4.88 10.30 13.38
C GLY A 114 6.19 9.56 13.70
N LEU A 115 6.23 8.25 13.47
CA LEU A 115 7.42 7.42 13.64
C LEU A 115 7.83 6.77 12.32
N PRO A 116 9.13 6.77 11.94
CA PRO A 116 9.64 6.10 10.74
C PRO A 116 9.07 4.67 10.59
N GLU A 117 8.78 4.20 9.38
CA GLU A 117 8.19 2.86 9.12
C GLU A 117 8.94 1.70 9.80
N GLY A 118 10.24 1.87 10.08
CA GLY A 118 11.05 0.90 10.81
C GLY A 118 10.87 0.90 12.34
N THR A 119 10.30 1.94 12.93
CA THR A 119 10.25 2.14 14.38
C THR A 119 9.13 1.35 15.03
N VAL A 120 7.96 1.24 14.41
CA VAL A 120 6.87 0.37 14.90
C VAL A 120 7.34 -1.09 14.93
N ARG A 121 8.08 -1.50 13.90
CA ARG A 121 8.70 -2.82 13.76
C ARG A 121 9.77 -3.07 14.84
N ALA A 122 10.65 -2.09 15.08
CA ALA A 122 11.69 -2.18 16.10
C ALA A 122 11.11 -2.16 17.54
N VAL A 123 10.05 -1.39 17.77
CA VAL A 123 9.37 -1.32 19.07
C VAL A 123 8.62 -2.61 19.36
N LEU A 124 7.92 -3.20 18.40
CA LEU A 124 7.29 -4.51 18.58
C LEU A 124 8.32 -5.61 18.85
N ALA A 125 9.44 -5.63 18.10
CA ALA A 125 10.53 -6.57 18.35
C ALA A 125 11.17 -6.37 19.73
N LEU A 126 11.35 -5.12 20.17
CA LEU A 126 11.88 -4.78 21.50
C LEU A 126 10.91 -5.23 22.62
N VAL A 127 9.61 -4.98 22.47
CA VAL A 127 8.60 -5.41 23.44
C VAL A 127 8.53 -6.94 23.53
N VAL A 128 8.57 -7.64 22.40
CA VAL A 128 8.60 -9.10 22.35
C VAL A 128 9.90 -9.66 22.94
N ALA A 129 11.05 -9.02 22.70
CA ALA A 129 12.32 -9.43 23.29
C ALA A 129 12.36 -9.19 24.81
N VAL A 130 11.97 -8.00 25.27
CA VAL A 130 12.08 -7.60 26.68
C VAL A 130 11.00 -8.27 27.55
N VAL A 131 9.83 -8.60 27.00
CA VAL A 131 8.77 -9.33 27.75
C VAL A 131 8.90 -10.85 27.54
N GLY A 132 9.20 -11.29 26.32
CA GLY A 132 9.23 -12.70 25.94
C GLY A 132 10.44 -13.48 26.48
N LEU A 133 11.64 -12.89 26.47
CA LEU A 133 12.83 -13.56 27.04
C LEU A 133 12.69 -13.80 28.55
N PRO A 134 12.27 -12.82 29.37
CA PRO A 134 12.00 -13.07 30.78
C PRO A 134 10.87 -14.07 31.01
N LEU A 135 9.80 -14.05 30.21
CA LEU A 135 8.73 -15.05 30.30
C LEU A 135 9.24 -16.48 30.07
N LEU A 136 10.15 -16.66 29.10
CA LEU A 136 10.75 -17.96 28.79
C LEU A 136 11.79 -18.38 29.84
N LEU A 137 12.66 -17.46 30.25
CA LEU A 137 13.69 -17.68 31.28
C LEU A 137 13.10 -18.03 32.64
N PHE A 138 11.90 -17.51 32.96
CA PHE A 138 11.17 -17.79 34.20
C PHE A 138 9.91 -18.67 34.00
N SER A 139 9.79 -19.37 32.87
CA SER A 139 8.61 -20.19 32.52
C SER A 139 8.24 -21.23 33.60
N ASN A 140 9.26 -21.86 34.20
CA ASN A 140 9.10 -22.80 35.32
C ASN A 140 8.66 -22.14 36.64
N ALA A 141 8.92 -20.84 36.83
CA ALA A 141 8.50 -20.09 38.02
C ALA A 141 7.07 -19.56 37.88
N VAL A 142 6.65 -19.16 36.68
CA VAL A 142 5.30 -18.65 36.36
C VAL A 142 4.27 -19.79 36.25
N GLY A 143 4.71 -21.05 36.16
CA GLY A 143 3.82 -22.22 36.09
C GLY A 143 3.14 -22.36 34.73
N MET A 144 3.80 -21.93 33.66
CA MET A 144 3.29 -22.10 32.30
C MET A 144 3.36 -23.58 31.90
N ASP A 145 2.27 -24.06 31.32
CA ASP A 145 2.20 -25.38 30.69
C ASP A 145 3.19 -25.45 29.51
N THR A 146 3.84 -26.60 29.30
CA THR A 146 4.90 -26.78 28.30
C THR A 146 4.42 -26.46 26.87
N ALA A 147 3.13 -26.62 26.60
CA ALA A 147 2.49 -26.20 25.36
C ALA A 147 2.53 -24.67 25.17
N ILE A 148 2.21 -23.89 26.21
CA ILE A 148 2.17 -22.42 26.15
C ILE A 148 3.58 -21.84 26.03
N ALA A 149 4.56 -22.42 26.74
CA ALA A 149 5.96 -22.07 26.58
C ALA A 149 6.46 -22.35 25.14
N GLY A 150 6.00 -23.45 24.54
CA GLY A 150 6.24 -23.80 23.13
C GLY A 150 5.63 -22.77 22.16
N TYR A 151 4.38 -22.34 22.38
CA TYR A 151 3.74 -21.30 21.57
C TYR A 151 4.45 -19.94 21.69
N VAL A 152 4.81 -19.53 22.90
CA VAL A 152 5.55 -18.28 23.13
C VAL A 152 6.93 -18.33 22.47
N ASN A 153 7.65 -19.45 22.57
CA ASN A 153 8.91 -19.66 21.87
C ASN A 153 8.75 -19.65 20.33
N GLY A 154 7.67 -20.24 19.82
CA GLY A 154 7.32 -20.23 18.40
C GLY A 154 6.98 -18.83 17.88
N ILE A 155 6.25 -18.04 18.65
CA ILE A 155 5.95 -16.64 18.32
C ILE A 155 7.23 -15.81 18.34
N ILE A 156 8.08 -15.96 19.35
CA ILE A 156 9.37 -15.25 19.44
C ILE A 156 10.25 -15.64 18.24
N THR A 157 10.45 -16.93 17.99
CA THR A 157 11.27 -17.41 16.86
C THR A 157 10.70 -16.97 15.51
N GLY A 158 9.37 -17.03 15.34
CA GLY A 158 8.70 -16.58 14.12
C GLY A 158 8.81 -15.07 13.89
N VAL A 159 8.67 -14.27 14.94
CA VAL A 159 8.81 -12.81 14.88
C VAL A 159 10.27 -12.41 14.65
N PHE A 160 11.23 -13.05 15.32
CA PHE A 160 12.65 -12.83 15.07
C PHE A 160 13.06 -13.27 13.66
N GLY A 161 12.59 -14.42 13.19
CA GLY A 161 12.84 -14.92 11.83
C GLY A 161 12.22 -14.03 10.75
N PHE A 162 10.98 -13.58 10.96
CA PHE A 162 10.27 -12.70 10.03
C PHE A 162 10.91 -11.30 9.95
N TYR A 163 11.34 -10.74 11.08
CA TYR A 163 11.84 -9.37 11.14
C TYR A 163 13.36 -9.21 11.00
N PHE A 164 14.16 -10.18 11.44
CA PHE A 164 15.63 -10.16 11.27
C PHE A 164 16.13 -11.08 10.14
N GLY A 165 15.36 -12.09 9.74
CA GLY A 165 15.73 -12.98 8.61
C GLY A 165 15.54 -12.35 7.23
N THR A 166 14.77 -11.26 7.12
CA THR A 166 14.49 -10.59 5.83
C THR A 166 15.48 -9.46 5.49
N ARG A 167 16.54 -9.27 6.27
CA ARG A 167 17.61 -8.28 5.98
C ARG A 167 19.03 -8.83 5.84
N THR A 168 19.22 -10.15 5.90
CA THR A 168 20.52 -10.76 5.56
C THR A 168 20.41 -11.52 4.24
N THR A 169 20.56 -10.80 3.13
CA THR A 169 21.10 -11.40 1.91
C THR A 169 22.50 -11.95 2.24
N GLY A 170 22.61 -13.27 2.37
CA GLY A 170 23.87 -13.99 2.59
C GLY A 170 23.97 -14.61 3.97
N VAL A 171 23.62 -15.90 4.07
CA VAL A 171 24.19 -16.77 5.11
C VAL A 171 25.69 -16.89 4.80
N PRO A 172 26.61 -16.56 5.73
CA PRO A 172 28.03 -16.73 5.47
C PRO A 172 28.34 -18.22 5.31
N ALA A 173 29.04 -18.57 4.22
CA ALA A 173 29.41 -19.95 3.85
C ALA A 173 30.09 -20.74 5.01
N GLN A 174 30.72 -20.04 5.94
CA GLN A 174 31.38 -20.60 7.12
C GLN A 174 30.42 -21.25 8.14
N ALA A 175 29.14 -20.83 8.19
CA ALA A 175 28.14 -21.44 9.06
C ALA A 175 27.59 -22.76 8.48
N VAL A 176 27.51 -22.87 7.16
CA VAL A 176 27.08 -24.09 6.45
C VAL A 176 28.20 -25.13 6.48
N GLU A 177 29.46 -24.70 6.36
CA GLU A 177 30.63 -25.58 6.42
C GLU A 177 30.84 -26.20 7.82
N LYS A 178 30.65 -25.43 8.90
CA LYS A 178 30.71 -25.96 10.28
C LYS A 178 29.58 -26.94 10.61
N ILE A 179 28.40 -26.79 9.99
CA ILE A 179 27.28 -27.73 10.15
C ILE A 179 27.52 -29.01 9.32
N ALA A 180 28.16 -28.89 8.15
CA ALA A 180 28.55 -30.02 7.32
C ALA A 180 29.72 -30.83 7.92
N GLU A 181 30.68 -30.17 8.58
CA GLU A 181 31.76 -30.82 9.34
C GLU A 181 31.25 -31.54 10.59
N ALA A 182 30.35 -30.92 11.36
CA ALA A 182 29.72 -31.56 12.51
C ALA A 182 28.90 -32.80 12.14
N ASN A 183 28.24 -32.81 10.97
CA ASN A 183 27.55 -33.98 10.44
C ASN A 183 28.51 -35.06 9.89
N ARG A 184 29.69 -34.68 9.37
CA ARG A 184 30.73 -35.64 8.95
C ARG A 184 31.41 -36.31 10.15
N GLU A 185 31.65 -35.57 11.23
CA GLU A 185 32.20 -36.12 12.47
C GLU A 185 31.20 -37.06 13.16
N ALA A 186 29.90 -36.74 13.12
CA ALA A 186 28.83 -37.64 13.60
C ALA A 186 28.72 -38.94 12.77
N LEU A 187 29.02 -38.89 11.46
CA LEU A 187 29.08 -40.05 10.57
C LEU A 187 30.39 -40.87 10.69
N GLN A 188 31.46 -40.27 11.23
CA GLN A 188 32.71 -41.00 11.52
C GLN A 188 32.65 -41.73 12.87
N GLN A 189 31.93 -41.18 13.86
CA GLN A 189 31.71 -41.85 15.15
C GLN A 189 30.79 -43.07 15.06
N THR A 190 30.01 -43.20 14.00
CA THR A 190 29.17 -44.39 13.73
C THR A 190 29.92 -45.52 13.00
N LYS A 191 31.18 -45.32 12.58
CA LYS A 191 31.98 -46.35 11.87
C LYS A 191 32.99 -47.12 12.73
N ILE A 192 33.07 -46.86 14.04
CA ILE A 192 33.89 -47.66 14.98
C ILE A 192 33.01 -48.65 15.77
N ALA A 193 32.08 -49.29 15.08
CA ALA A 193 31.32 -50.43 15.59
C ALA A 193 31.24 -51.50 14.51
N ALA A 194 32.40 -51.91 14.00
CA ALA A 194 32.52 -53.04 13.10
C ALA A 194 33.75 -53.85 13.51
N VAL A 195 33.53 -54.95 14.21
CA VAL A 195 33.84 -56.32 13.75
C VAL A 195 33.62 -57.29 14.92
N ALA A 196 32.61 -58.16 14.80
CA ALA A 196 32.77 -59.62 14.96
C ALA A 196 31.45 -60.40 14.69
N LYS A 197 31.27 -60.76 13.41
CA LYS A 197 30.91 -62.12 12.98
C LYS A 197 29.53 -62.73 13.34
N GLU A 198 28.44 -61.99 13.14
CA GLU A 198 27.11 -62.55 12.76
C GLU A 198 26.20 -61.50 12.08
N SER A 199 26.79 -60.51 11.40
CA SER A 199 26.13 -59.24 11.06
C SER A 199 26.00 -58.95 9.55
N ALA A 200 25.86 -59.99 8.73
CA ALA A 200 25.61 -59.82 7.28
C ALA A 200 24.12 -59.97 6.93
N ASN A 201 23.42 -60.90 7.59
CA ASN A 201 21.97 -61.08 7.38
C ASN A 201 21.15 -59.99 8.09
N GLN A 202 21.53 -59.58 9.31
CA GLN A 202 20.88 -58.47 10.01
C GLN A 202 21.09 -57.12 9.31
N ALA A 203 22.29 -56.87 8.76
CA ALA A 203 22.57 -55.65 8.01
C ALA A 203 21.81 -55.58 6.67
N GLN A 204 21.54 -56.74 6.03
CA GLN A 204 20.69 -56.81 4.84
C GLN A 204 19.22 -56.53 5.20
N THR A 205 18.71 -57.13 6.28
CA THR A 205 17.33 -56.92 6.76
C THR A 205 17.10 -55.48 7.24
N GLU A 206 18.08 -54.87 7.92
CA GLU A 206 18.04 -53.47 8.35
C GLU A 206 18.17 -52.49 7.16
N ALA A 207 18.98 -52.82 6.15
CA ALA A 207 19.08 -52.01 4.93
C ALA A 207 17.82 -52.10 4.05
N ASP A 208 17.17 -53.26 3.99
CA ASP A 208 15.91 -53.44 3.28
C ASP A 208 14.76 -52.77 4.04
N ALA A 209 14.74 -52.84 5.38
CA ALA A 209 13.80 -52.08 6.22
C ALA A 209 14.01 -50.55 6.07
N ALA A 210 15.25 -50.08 6.07
CA ALA A 210 15.56 -48.66 5.88
C ALA A 210 15.16 -48.15 4.49
N LYS A 211 15.28 -48.96 3.43
CA LYS A 211 14.78 -48.63 2.08
C LYS A 211 13.26 -48.58 2.03
N GLN A 212 12.58 -49.46 2.76
CA GLN A 212 11.13 -49.48 2.84
C GLN A 212 10.61 -48.26 3.60
N GLU A 213 11.25 -47.89 4.72
CA GLU A 213 10.97 -46.66 5.47
C GLU A 213 11.26 -45.39 4.66
N LEU A 214 12.33 -45.36 3.86
CA LEU A 214 12.63 -44.28 2.91
C LEU A 214 11.56 -44.16 1.82
N GLY A 215 11.14 -45.28 1.23
CA GLY A 215 10.07 -45.28 0.22
C GLY A 215 8.72 -44.82 0.80
N GLU A 216 8.40 -45.19 2.04
CA GLU A 216 7.22 -44.69 2.74
C GLU A 216 7.36 -43.20 3.13
N ALA A 217 8.56 -42.75 3.49
CA ALA A 217 8.83 -41.34 3.79
C ALA A 217 8.72 -40.46 2.53
N GLU A 218 9.21 -40.94 1.38
CA GLU A 218 9.04 -40.29 0.07
C GLU A 218 7.56 -40.23 -0.33
N GLN A 219 6.81 -41.33 -0.18
CA GLN A 219 5.36 -41.33 -0.45
C GLN A 219 4.58 -40.37 0.48
N ARG A 220 4.95 -40.27 1.76
CA ARG A 220 4.37 -39.30 2.69
C ARG A 220 4.76 -37.86 2.33
N ALA A 221 5.99 -37.63 1.88
CA ALA A 221 6.46 -36.33 1.43
C ALA A 221 5.75 -35.87 0.14
N ASP A 222 5.56 -36.77 -0.83
CA ASP A 222 4.82 -36.50 -2.06
C ASP A 222 3.32 -36.25 -1.77
N ALA A 223 2.72 -37.03 -0.87
CA ALA A 223 1.34 -36.79 -0.42
C ALA A 223 1.20 -35.45 0.30
N SER A 224 2.18 -35.06 1.13
CA SER A 224 2.24 -33.76 1.80
C SER A 224 2.41 -32.61 0.81
N ASN A 225 3.31 -32.74 -0.18
CA ASN A 225 3.50 -31.75 -1.24
C ASN A 225 2.23 -31.58 -2.07
N GLY A 226 1.56 -32.68 -2.44
CA GLY A 226 0.27 -32.65 -3.13
C GLY A 226 -0.84 -31.97 -2.31
N GLN A 227 -0.84 -32.10 -0.98
CA GLN A 227 -1.76 -31.38 -0.10
C GLN A 227 -1.45 -29.87 -0.03
N VAL A 228 -0.16 -29.50 0.05
CA VAL A 228 0.28 -28.09 0.05
C VAL A 228 -0.05 -27.40 -1.27
N GLU A 229 0.17 -28.06 -2.41
CA GLU A 229 -0.20 -27.53 -3.72
C GLU A 229 -1.72 -27.38 -3.87
N ARG A 230 -2.50 -28.36 -3.38
CA ARG A 230 -3.96 -28.28 -3.35
C ARG A 230 -4.43 -27.11 -2.48
N ALA A 231 -3.78 -26.90 -1.34
CA ALA A 231 -4.07 -25.77 -0.46
C ALA A 231 -3.78 -24.42 -1.11
N GLY A 232 -2.60 -24.26 -1.72
CA GLY A 232 -2.26 -23.06 -2.47
C GLY A 232 -3.23 -22.78 -3.63
N LYS A 233 -3.65 -23.81 -4.38
CA LYS A 233 -4.65 -23.69 -5.45
C LYS A 233 -6.02 -23.29 -4.92
N PHE A 234 -6.49 -23.90 -3.83
CA PHE A 234 -7.77 -23.56 -3.23
C PHE A 234 -7.81 -22.11 -2.73
N ASP A 235 -6.81 -21.70 -1.94
CA ASP A 235 -6.74 -20.35 -1.37
C ASP A 235 -6.60 -19.29 -2.46
N SER A 236 -5.78 -19.56 -3.48
CA SER A 236 -5.63 -18.66 -4.62
C SER A 236 -6.94 -18.53 -5.42
N THR A 237 -7.59 -19.63 -5.79
CA THR A 237 -8.89 -19.62 -6.49
C THR A 237 -9.95 -18.89 -5.68
N LEU A 238 -10.06 -19.15 -4.37
CA LEU A 238 -11.01 -18.47 -3.50
C LEU A 238 -10.73 -16.97 -3.40
N SER A 239 -9.45 -16.57 -3.26
CA SER A 239 -9.07 -15.16 -3.20
C SER A 239 -9.37 -14.42 -4.50
N THR A 240 -9.15 -15.08 -5.65
CA THR A 240 -9.42 -14.54 -6.97
C THR A 240 -10.92 -14.45 -7.22
N LEU A 241 -11.67 -15.49 -6.89
CA LEU A 241 -13.12 -15.49 -7.00
C LEU A 241 -13.75 -14.36 -6.19
N LYS A 242 -13.33 -14.16 -4.92
CA LYS A 242 -13.82 -13.06 -4.09
C LYS A 242 -13.55 -11.69 -4.70
N ARG A 243 -12.36 -11.47 -5.25
CA ARG A 243 -11.97 -10.22 -5.93
C ARG A 243 -12.86 -9.97 -7.16
N HIS A 244 -12.99 -10.93 -8.05
CA HIS A 244 -13.80 -10.80 -9.27
C HIS A 244 -15.30 -10.73 -8.97
N LEU A 245 -15.78 -11.41 -7.93
CA LEU A 245 -17.15 -11.32 -7.45
C LEU A 245 -17.46 -9.90 -6.94
N GLY A 246 -16.56 -9.31 -6.14
CA GLY A 246 -16.71 -7.93 -5.67
C GLY A 246 -16.80 -6.92 -6.81
N LEU A 247 -15.87 -7.01 -7.77
CA LEU A 247 -15.88 -6.14 -8.96
C LEU A 247 -17.15 -6.34 -9.80
N SER A 248 -17.59 -7.58 -9.99
CA SER A 248 -18.81 -7.92 -10.74
C SER A 248 -20.06 -7.37 -10.08
N LYS A 249 -20.16 -7.43 -8.74
CA LYS A 249 -21.26 -6.81 -7.97
C LYS A 249 -21.27 -5.29 -8.16
N THR A 250 -20.13 -4.63 -8.08
CA THR A 250 -20.03 -3.18 -8.36
C THR A 250 -20.46 -2.87 -9.79
N LEU A 251 -19.96 -3.63 -10.77
CA LEU A 251 -20.31 -3.45 -12.18
C LEU A 251 -21.81 -3.61 -12.41
N LEU A 252 -22.45 -4.67 -11.90
CA LEU A 252 -23.86 -4.93 -12.15
C LEU A 252 -24.77 -3.98 -11.36
N PHE A 253 -24.55 -3.84 -10.05
CA PHE A 253 -25.49 -3.14 -9.16
C PHE A 253 -25.24 -1.65 -9.07
N THR A 254 -24.01 -1.18 -9.25
CA THR A 254 -23.67 0.26 -9.17
C THR A 254 -23.59 0.89 -10.54
N LEU A 255 -22.87 0.26 -11.49
CA LEU A 255 -22.68 0.84 -12.81
C LEU A 255 -23.72 0.36 -13.84
N GLY A 256 -24.24 -0.86 -13.71
CA GLY A 256 -25.17 -1.49 -14.66
C GLY A 256 -26.36 -0.63 -15.08
N PRO A 257 -27.05 0.08 -14.17
CA PRO A 257 -28.15 0.99 -14.53
C PRO A 257 -27.73 2.16 -15.43
N LEU A 258 -26.45 2.51 -15.46
CA LEU A 258 -25.87 3.59 -16.26
C LEU A 258 -25.30 3.10 -17.59
N LEU A 259 -25.17 1.78 -17.79
CA LEU A 259 -24.53 1.20 -18.96
C LEU A 259 -25.54 0.85 -20.06
N PRO A 260 -25.12 0.92 -21.34
CA PRO A 260 -25.91 0.39 -22.45
C PRO A 260 -26.25 -1.09 -22.25
N LYS A 261 -27.43 -1.49 -22.73
CA LYS A 261 -27.80 -2.92 -22.78
C LYS A 261 -26.83 -3.71 -23.65
N GLY A 262 -26.49 -4.93 -23.22
CA GLY A 262 -25.56 -5.82 -23.92
C GLY A 262 -24.07 -5.51 -23.73
N LEU A 263 -23.72 -4.53 -22.88
CA LEU A 263 -22.33 -4.25 -22.52
C LEU A 263 -21.78 -5.24 -21.49
N LEU A 264 -22.63 -5.65 -20.55
CA LEU A 264 -22.35 -6.69 -19.57
C LEU A 264 -22.99 -8.01 -20.04
N PRO A 265 -22.45 -9.18 -19.65
CA PRO A 265 -23.06 -10.47 -19.93
C PRO A 265 -24.52 -10.54 -19.45
N ASP A 266 -25.42 -11.05 -20.30
CA ASP A 266 -26.86 -11.08 -20.01
C ASP A 266 -27.23 -11.95 -18.79
N ASP A 267 -26.41 -12.94 -18.46
CA ASP A 267 -26.56 -13.85 -17.32
C ASP A 267 -25.63 -13.49 -16.14
N LEU A 268 -25.12 -12.26 -16.09
CA LEU A 268 -24.20 -11.82 -15.03
C LEU A 268 -24.82 -11.88 -13.64
N ASP A 269 -26.12 -11.62 -13.51
CA ASP A 269 -26.86 -11.75 -12.23
C ASP A 269 -26.81 -13.19 -11.68
N LYS A 270 -27.12 -14.17 -12.54
CA LYS A 270 -27.06 -15.60 -12.21
C LYS A 270 -25.63 -16.05 -11.93
N THR A 271 -24.67 -15.52 -12.67
CA THR A 271 -23.25 -15.80 -12.50
C THR A 271 -22.74 -15.30 -11.15
N ILE A 272 -23.13 -14.08 -10.75
CA ILE A 272 -22.85 -13.51 -9.42
C ILE A 272 -23.49 -14.37 -8.33
N ASP A 273 -24.75 -14.77 -8.48
CA ASP A 273 -25.44 -15.62 -7.50
C ASP A 273 -24.76 -16.98 -7.34
N ALA A 274 -24.35 -17.61 -8.44
CA ALA A 274 -23.63 -18.89 -8.41
C ALA A 274 -22.27 -18.75 -7.72
N ALA A 275 -21.52 -17.69 -8.04
CA ALA A 275 -20.24 -17.39 -7.40
C ALA A 275 -20.38 -17.08 -5.90
N ASP A 276 -21.43 -16.35 -5.50
CA ASP A 276 -21.69 -16.04 -4.10
C ASP A 276 -22.03 -17.30 -3.29
N ARG A 277 -22.80 -18.21 -3.87
CA ARG A 277 -23.07 -19.54 -3.29
C ARG A 277 -21.79 -20.37 -3.18
N ALA A 278 -20.95 -20.40 -4.21
CA ALA A 278 -19.68 -21.12 -4.19
C ALA A 278 -18.73 -20.58 -3.10
N VAL A 279 -18.60 -19.26 -2.98
CA VAL A 279 -17.81 -18.62 -1.92
C VAL A 279 -18.38 -18.95 -0.54
N THR A 280 -19.70 -18.86 -0.37
CA THR A 280 -20.38 -19.12 0.91
C THR A 280 -20.25 -20.59 1.33
N ALA A 281 -20.37 -21.53 0.38
CA ALA A 281 -20.24 -22.96 0.63
C ALA A 281 -18.85 -23.38 1.14
N VAL A 282 -17.84 -22.55 0.92
CA VAL A 282 -16.46 -22.80 1.38
C VAL A 282 -16.00 -21.82 2.48
N GLN A 283 -16.89 -20.97 3.00
CA GLN A 283 -16.56 -20.12 4.14
C GLN A 283 -16.26 -21.00 5.36
N GLY A 284 -15.06 -20.84 5.93
CA GLY A 284 -14.60 -21.65 7.06
C GLY A 284 -14.12 -23.05 6.69
N VAL A 285 -14.12 -23.41 5.40
CA VAL A 285 -13.56 -24.66 4.88
C VAL A 285 -12.11 -24.43 4.50
N THR A 286 -11.24 -25.38 4.84
CA THR A 286 -9.84 -25.39 4.43
C THR A 286 -9.65 -26.35 3.26
N ALA A 287 -8.57 -26.20 2.49
CA ALA A 287 -8.30 -27.12 1.38
C ALA A 287 -8.16 -28.60 1.79
N ALA A 288 -7.85 -28.88 3.06
CA ALA A 288 -7.79 -30.23 3.60
C ALA A 288 -9.18 -30.83 3.86
N THR A 289 -10.21 -29.99 4.01
CA THR A 289 -11.58 -30.37 4.36
C THR A 289 -12.58 -30.13 3.23
N ALA A 290 -12.17 -29.42 2.17
CA ALA A 290 -13.00 -29.17 1.00
C ALA A 290 -13.33 -30.45 0.24
N THR A 291 -14.61 -30.64 -0.09
CA THR A 291 -15.06 -31.74 -0.94
C THR A 291 -14.69 -31.50 -2.41
N GLY A 292 -14.67 -32.56 -3.21
CA GLY A 292 -14.46 -32.45 -4.66
C GLY A 292 -15.50 -31.53 -5.31
N ASP A 293 -16.76 -31.62 -4.88
CA ASP A 293 -17.86 -30.79 -5.39
C ASP A 293 -17.67 -29.30 -5.03
N GLN A 294 -17.19 -28.99 -3.82
CA GLN A 294 -16.87 -27.62 -3.41
C GLN A 294 -15.73 -27.02 -4.25
N LEU A 295 -14.70 -27.82 -4.54
CA LEU A 295 -13.58 -27.39 -5.38
C LEU A 295 -14.00 -27.18 -6.84
N ALA A 296 -14.84 -28.08 -7.38
CA ALA A 296 -15.41 -27.95 -8.71
C ALA A 296 -16.28 -26.69 -8.82
N ALA A 297 -17.21 -26.48 -7.87
CA ALA A 297 -18.05 -25.29 -7.84
C ALA A 297 -17.25 -23.97 -7.75
N LEU A 298 -16.17 -23.95 -6.97
CA LEU A 298 -15.26 -22.80 -6.92
C LEU A 298 -14.55 -22.55 -8.25
N THR A 299 -14.10 -23.62 -8.91
CA THR A 299 -13.38 -23.53 -10.18
C THR A 299 -14.32 -23.06 -11.29
N ASP A 300 -15.53 -23.63 -11.37
CA ASP A 300 -16.55 -23.24 -12.33
C ASP A 300 -16.97 -21.78 -12.15
N ALA A 301 -17.18 -21.36 -10.89
CA ALA A 301 -17.50 -19.97 -10.57
C ALA A 301 -16.34 -19.02 -10.94
N PHE A 302 -15.10 -19.43 -10.69
CA PHE A 302 -13.92 -18.67 -11.12
C PHE A 302 -13.87 -18.52 -12.63
N GLU A 303 -14.01 -19.61 -13.39
CA GLU A 303 -13.96 -19.58 -14.85
C GLU A 303 -15.11 -18.76 -15.45
N SER A 304 -16.29 -18.77 -14.81
CA SER A 304 -17.43 -17.95 -15.25
C SER A 304 -17.17 -16.43 -15.13
N LEU A 305 -16.36 -16.00 -14.17
CA LEU A 305 -16.08 -14.57 -13.93
C LEU A 305 -14.79 -14.06 -14.58
N THR A 306 -13.85 -14.96 -14.91
CA THR A 306 -12.56 -14.58 -15.53
C THR A 306 -12.36 -15.10 -16.95
N GLY A 307 -13.23 -16.00 -17.42
CA GLY A 307 -13.15 -16.58 -18.75
C GLY A 307 -13.46 -15.60 -19.88
N THR A 308 -12.96 -15.93 -21.08
CA THR A 308 -12.89 -15.05 -22.25
C THR A 308 -14.24 -14.53 -22.75
N GLU A 309 -15.33 -15.29 -22.60
CA GLU A 309 -16.67 -14.89 -23.09
C GLU A 309 -17.61 -14.35 -22.01
N LYS A 310 -17.35 -14.70 -20.74
CA LYS A 310 -18.27 -14.43 -19.63
C LYS A 310 -17.74 -13.42 -18.62
N SER A 311 -16.46 -13.09 -18.68
CA SER A 311 -15.88 -12.11 -17.77
C SER A 311 -16.47 -10.72 -18.02
N PRO A 312 -17.16 -10.10 -17.04
CA PRO A 312 -17.66 -8.75 -17.20
C PRO A 312 -16.52 -7.72 -17.35
N LEU A 313 -15.40 -7.95 -16.65
CA LEU A 313 -14.20 -7.13 -16.78
C LEU A 313 -13.55 -7.33 -18.17
N GLY A 314 -13.46 -8.57 -18.64
CA GLY A 314 -12.97 -8.88 -19.98
C GLY A 314 -13.81 -8.26 -21.09
N ALA A 315 -15.15 -8.30 -20.97
CA ALA A 315 -16.07 -7.67 -21.89
C ALA A 315 -15.84 -6.15 -22.00
N LEU A 316 -15.70 -5.46 -20.86
CA LEU A 316 -15.40 -4.03 -20.84
C LEU A 316 -14.03 -3.71 -21.45
N LEU A 317 -12.99 -4.47 -21.09
CA LEU A 317 -11.65 -4.30 -21.64
C LEU A 317 -11.65 -4.49 -23.16
N SER A 318 -12.27 -5.56 -23.66
CA SER A 318 -12.38 -5.84 -25.09
C SER A 318 -13.13 -4.74 -25.84
N ARG A 319 -14.23 -4.23 -25.25
CA ARG A 319 -15.05 -3.17 -25.87
C ARG A 319 -14.35 -1.80 -25.87
N ALA A 320 -13.61 -1.47 -24.82
CA ALA A 320 -12.94 -0.18 -24.68
C ALA A 320 -11.57 -0.11 -25.37
N SER A 321 -10.88 -1.25 -25.53
CA SER A 321 -9.53 -1.31 -26.12
C SER A 321 -9.40 -0.59 -27.47
N PRO A 322 -10.35 -0.75 -28.43
CA PRO A 322 -10.26 -0.08 -29.73
C PRO A 322 -10.15 1.45 -29.67
N LEU A 323 -10.62 2.10 -28.60
CA LEU A 323 -10.50 3.57 -28.45
C LEU A 323 -9.05 4.03 -28.43
N LEU A 324 -8.15 3.24 -27.85
CA LEU A 324 -6.74 3.59 -27.75
C LEU A 324 -5.95 3.21 -29.00
N GLN A 325 -6.52 2.39 -29.90
CA GLN A 325 -5.83 1.92 -31.12
C GLN A 325 -5.34 3.07 -31.99
N SER A 326 -6.11 4.16 -32.08
CA SER A 326 -5.77 5.35 -32.87
C SER A 326 -4.64 6.20 -32.26
N VAL A 327 -4.31 5.99 -30.99
CA VAL A 327 -3.43 6.89 -30.21
C VAL A 327 -2.18 6.19 -29.67
N LEU A 328 -2.16 4.85 -29.70
CA LEU A 328 -0.99 4.02 -29.38
C LEU A 328 0.19 3.98 -30.36
N PRO A 329 0.13 4.48 -31.62
CA PRO A 329 1.32 4.55 -32.48
C PRO A 329 2.50 5.33 -31.87
N ALA A 330 2.25 6.12 -30.82
CA ALA A 330 3.26 6.85 -30.07
C ALA A 330 4.11 5.98 -29.11
N ILE A 331 3.70 4.73 -28.83
CA ILE A 331 4.42 3.80 -27.94
C ILE A 331 4.64 2.48 -28.68
N PRO A 332 5.82 2.30 -29.32
CA PRO A 332 6.09 1.12 -30.14
C PRO A 332 5.89 -0.19 -29.38
N GLY A 333 5.10 -1.10 -29.96
CA GLY A 333 4.87 -2.44 -29.43
C GLY A 333 3.82 -2.56 -28.32
N LEU A 334 3.26 -1.44 -27.83
CA LEU A 334 2.16 -1.46 -26.87
C LEU A 334 0.82 -1.64 -27.61
N GLY A 335 0.21 -2.82 -27.47
CA GLY A 335 -1.12 -3.09 -28.04
C GLY A 335 -2.25 -2.38 -27.29
N ALA A 336 -3.45 -2.31 -27.90
CA ALA A 336 -4.63 -1.65 -27.34
C ALA A 336 -5.05 -2.17 -25.96
N ALA A 337 -5.14 -3.49 -25.80
CA ALA A 337 -5.50 -4.11 -24.53
C ALA A 337 -4.45 -3.82 -23.44
N ALA A 338 -3.16 -3.99 -23.73
CA ALA A 338 -2.07 -3.65 -22.81
C ALA A 338 -2.05 -2.16 -22.45
N GLY A 339 -2.30 -1.28 -23.42
CA GLY A 339 -2.39 0.16 -23.21
C GLY A 339 -3.54 0.52 -22.27
N LEU A 340 -4.73 -0.04 -22.51
CA LEU A 340 -5.88 0.19 -21.65
C LEU A 340 -5.65 -0.38 -20.24
N ALA A 341 -5.16 -1.60 -20.14
CA ALA A 341 -4.84 -2.24 -18.86
C ALA A 341 -3.82 -1.42 -18.06
N THR A 342 -2.78 -0.90 -18.72
CA THR A 342 -1.78 -0.02 -18.11
C THR A 342 -2.41 1.29 -17.63
N LEU A 343 -3.23 1.93 -18.47
CA LEU A 343 -3.90 3.18 -18.15
C LEU A 343 -4.78 3.06 -16.90
N ILE A 344 -5.62 2.02 -16.86
CA ILE A 344 -6.51 1.74 -15.72
C ILE A 344 -5.68 1.38 -14.47
N SER A 345 -4.65 0.56 -14.64
CA SER A 345 -3.78 0.16 -13.53
C SER A 345 -3.00 1.31 -12.92
N LEU A 346 -2.58 2.28 -13.74
CA LEU A 346 -1.98 3.53 -13.26
C LEU A 346 -2.94 4.26 -12.33
N GLY A 347 -4.20 4.42 -12.74
CA GLY A 347 -5.24 5.03 -11.91
C GLY A 347 -5.36 4.38 -10.53
N VAL A 348 -5.17 3.07 -10.39
CA VAL A 348 -5.23 2.35 -9.11
C VAL A 348 -4.00 2.63 -8.22
N LYS A 349 -2.79 2.73 -8.80
CA LYS A 349 -1.53 2.81 -8.04
C LYS A 349 -1.13 4.24 -7.64
N LEU A 350 -1.78 5.25 -8.20
CA LEU A 350 -1.53 6.66 -7.85
C LEU A 350 -2.02 7.01 -6.44
N GLY A 351 -1.42 8.02 -5.79
CA GLY A 351 -1.97 8.56 -4.53
C GLY A 351 -3.26 9.34 -4.77
N SER A 352 -3.91 9.82 -3.70
CA SER A 352 -5.25 10.42 -3.79
C SER A 352 -5.30 11.66 -4.69
N SER A 353 -4.35 12.60 -4.54
CA SER A 353 -4.29 13.81 -5.36
C SER A 353 -3.92 13.50 -6.81
N GLN A 354 -2.93 12.63 -7.02
CA GLN A 354 -2.52 12.19 -8.34
C GLN A 354 -3.65 11.46 -9.09
N PHE A 355 -4.45 10.65 -8.37
CA PHE A 355 -5.61 9.97 -8.96
C PHE A 355 -6.69 10.96 -9.43
N GLN A 356 -6.99 12.00 -8.64
CA GLN A 356 -7.96 13.01 -9.07
C GLN A 356 -7.49 13.74 -10.33
N ARG A 357 -6.19 14.07 -10.42
CA ARG A 357 -5.60 14.64 -11.63
C ARG A 357 -5.62 13.66 -12.81
N TRP A 358 -5.23 12.40 -12.59
CA TRP A 358 -5.31 11.35 -13.60
C TRP A 358 -6.73 11.20 -14.14
N ARG A 359 -7.73 11.12 -13.26
CA ARG A 359 -9.14 11.00 -13.66
C ARG A 359 -9.59 12.21 -14.48
N ALA A 360 -9.23 13.41 -14.05
CA ALA A 360 -9.55 14.63 -14.77
C ALA A 360 -8.87 14.72 -16.14
N ARG A 361 -7.62 14.26 -16.27
CA ARG A 361 -6.92 14.14 -17.56
C ARG A 361 -7.60 13.12 -18.46
N VAL A 362 -7.82 11.89 -17.98
CA VAL A 362 -8.38 10.80 -18.77
C VAL A 362 -9.78 11.13 -19.29
N LEU A 363 -10.65 11.68 -18.44
CA LEU A 363 -12.02 12.04 -18.82
C LEU A 363 -12.13 13.42 -19.48
N ALA A 364 -11.02 14.14 -19.66
CA ALA A 364 -11.00 15.55 -20.04
C ALA A 364 -12.00 16.41 -19.21
N ALA A 365 -12.10 16.10 -17.92
CA ALA A 365 -13.05 16.75 -17.02
C ALA A 365 -12.66 18.22 -16.76
N PRO A 366 -13.63 19.12 -16.52
CA PRO A 366 -13.34 20.49 -16.14
C PRO A 366 -12.38 20.57 -14.94
N LEU A 367 -11.49 21.55 -14.96
CA LEU A 367 -10.48 21.74 -13.92
C LEU A 367 -11.14 22.18 -12.62
N ALA A 368 -11.40 21.23 -11.73
CA ALA A 368 -11.95 21.49 -10.40
C ALA A 368 -10.93 22.14 -9.47
N GLN A 369 -11.43 22.91 -8.49
CA GLN A 369 -10.59 23.50 -7.43
C GLN A 369 -9.82 22.40 -6.67
N GLY A 370 -8.53 22.63 -6.43
CA GLY A 370 -7.66 21.69 -5.70
C GLY A 370 -6.96 20.63 -6.55
N LEU A 371 -7.20 20.57 -7.87
CA LEU A 371 -6.42 19.71 -8.76
C LEU A 371 -4.97 20.21 -8.93
N ILE A 372 -4.78 21.52 -8.91
CA ILE A 372 -3.48 22.20 -8.93
C ILE A 372 -3.29 22.94 -7.62
N GLU A 373 -2.11 22.82 -7.03
CA GLU A 373 -1.78 23.47 -5.77
C GLU A 373 -1.73 25.00 -5.89
N PHE A 374 -2.16 25.69 -4.85
CA PHE A 374 -2.15 27.15 -4.82
C PHE A 374 -0.71 27.68 -4.89
N GLY A 375 -0.44 28.61 -5.80
CA GLY A 375 0.91 29.15 -6.04
C GLY A 375 1.80 28.29 -6.94
N ALA A 376 1.35 27.11 -7.38
CA ALA A 376 2.11 26.28 -8.32
C ALA A 376 2.03 26.77 -9.78
N LEU A 377 1.11 27.70 -10.08
CA LEU A 377 1.00 28.29 -11.40
C LEU A 377 2.00 29.43 -11.58
N SER A 378 2.84 29.30 -12.60
CA SER A 378 3.75 30.34 -13.05
C SER A 378 3.39 30.79 -14.47
N PRO A 379 3.75 32.03 -14.88
CA PRO A 379 3.61 32.49 -16.26
C PRO A 379 4.27 31.53 -17.27
N GLU A 380 5.39 30.92 -16.93
CA GLU A 380 6.13 29.97 -17.77
C GLU A 380 5.35 28.65 -17.99
N LEU A 381 4.67 28.17 -16.94
CA LEU A 381 3.80 27.00 -17.03
C LEU A 381 2.58 27.29 -17.91
N VAL A 382 1.97 28.47 -17.75
CA VAL A 382 0.84 28.93 -18.58
C VAL A 382 1.27 29.08 -20.05
N ARG A 383 2.43 29.68 -20.31
CA ARG A 383 3.02 29.76 -21.64
C ARG A 383 3.24 28.37 -22.25
N SER A 384 3.76 27.44 -21.47
CA SER A 384 3.98 26.06 -21.90
C SER A 384 2.66 25.36 -22.22
N ALA A 385 1.60 25.63 -21.45
CA ALA A 385 0.26 25.12 -21.72
C ALA A 385 -0.31 25.73 -23.00
N LEU A 386 -0.17 27.05 -23.20
CA LEU A 386 -0.61 27.75 -24.42
C LEU A 386 0.06 27.16 -25.67
N ASN A 387 1.36 26.85 -25.60
CA ASN A 387 2.08 26.22 -26.72
C ASN A 387 1.54 24.82 -27.09
N ARG A 388 0.76 24.19 -26.20
CA ARG A 388 0.08 22.90 -26.43
C ARG A 388 -1.41 23.06 -26.77
N SER A 389 -1.91 24.29 -26.81
CA SER A 389 -3.31 24.62 -27.11
C SER A 389 -3.42 25.29 -28.49
N PRO A 390 -3.49 24.52 -29.59
CA PRO A 390 -3.50 25.05 -30.96
C PRO A 390 -4.53 26.15 -31.21
N LEU A 391 -5.72 26.09 -30.60
CA LEU A 391 -6.76 27.11 -30.83
C LEU A 391 -6.29 28.46 -30.31
N LEU A 392 -5.94 28.56 -29.02
CA LEU A 392 -5.49 29.82 -28.43
C LEU A 392 -4.13 30.24 -28.97
N LEU A 393 -3.21 29.30 -29.24
CA LEU A 393 -1.91 29.62 -29.84
C LEU A 393 -2.08 30.26 -31.21
N GLY A 394 -2.97 29.73 -32.06
CA GLY A 394 -3.24 30.28 -33.39
C GLY A 394 -3.84 31.69 -33.36
N LYS A 395 -4.56 32.05 -32.29
CA LYS A 395 -5.21 33.37 -32.13
C LYS A 395 -4.36 34.39 -31.38
N LEU A 396 -3.65 33.97 -30.35
CA LEU A 396 -2.93 34.82 -29.41
C LEU A 396 -1.41 34.79 -29.58
N GLY A 397 -0.86 33.87 -30.38
CA GLY A 397 0.59 33.68 -30.54
C GLY A 397 1.34 34.89 -31.11
N GLY A 398 0.64 35.79 -31.81
CA GLY A 398 1.21 37.06 -32.30
C GLY A 398 1.20 38.20 -31.28
N GLN A 399 0.61 38.01 -30.10
CA GLN A 399 0.51 39.03 -29.06
C GLN A 399 1.72 39.02 -28.11
N PRO A 400 2.06 40.15 -27.46
CA PRO A 400 3.20 40.24 -26.56
C PRO A 400 3.13 39.22 -25.42
N PRO A 401 4.20 38.42 -25.20
CA PRO A 401 4.10 37.30 -24.28
C PRO A 401 3.69 37.64 -22.84
N GLY A 402 4.29 38.68 -22.25
CA GLY A 402 4.01 39.07 -20.87
C GLY A 402 2.56 39.50 -20.61
N ILE A 403 1.86 40.04 -21.62
CA ILE A 403 0.46 40.45 -21.51
C ILE A 403 -0.45 39.22 -21.57
N VAL A 404 -0.24 38.37 -22.58
CA VAL A 404 -1.04 37.14 -22.76
C VAL A 404 -0.89 36.22 -21.56
N ASP A 405 0.33 35.96 -21.09
CA ASP A 405 0.56 35.03 -19.97
C ASP A 405 -0.09 35.51 -18.69
N GLY A 406 -0.04 36.83 -18.41
CA GLY A 406 -0.70 37.41 -17.24
C GLY A 406 -2.22 37.26 -17.27
N ILE A 407 -2.84 37.51 -18.42
CA ILE A 407 -4.30 37.39 -18.58
C ILE A 407 -4.74 35.93 -18.53
N LEU A 408 -4.00 35.03 -19.18
CA LEU A 408 -4.28 33.59 -19.12
C LEU A 408 -4.09 33.04 -17.71
N LEU A 409 -3.05 33.45 -16.99
CA LEU A 409 -2.82 33.07 -15.60
C LEU A 409 -3.97 33.51 -14.68
N ASP A 410 -4.50 34.72 -14.88
CA ASP A 410 -5.63 35.25 -14.11
C ASP A 410 -6.96 34.56 -14.47
N ALA A 411 -7.12 34.06 -15.69
CA ALA A 411 -8.34 33.42 -16.19
C ALA A 411 -8.41 31.90 -15.93
N VAL A 412 -7.27 31.18 -15.95
CA VAL A 412 -7.25 29.72 -16.10
C VAL A 412 -7.88 28.95 -14.93
N LEU A 413 -7.75 29.43 -13.69
CA LEU A 413 -8.34 28.78 -12.51
C LEU A 413 -9.66 29.41 -12.03
N ARG A 414 -10.14 30.45 -12.70
CA ARG A 414 -11.33 31.18 -12.25
C ARG A 414 -12.60 30.75 -12.99
N ASP A 415 -13.70 30.77 -12.25
CA ASP A 415 -15.03 30.51 -12.80
C ASP A 415 -15.45 31.60 -13.80
N ASP A 416 -15.01 32.84 -13.61
CA ASP A 416 -15.23 33.97 -14.53
C ASP A 416 -14.15 34.09 -15.63
N GLY A 417 -13.32 33.06 -15.81
CA GLY A 417 -12.25 33.00 -16.81
C GLY A 417 -12.71 33.35 -18.24
N PRO A 418 -13.82 32.80 -18.75
CA PRO A 418 -14.34 33.15 -20.07
C PRO A 418 -14.61 34.65 -20.23
N LEU A 419 -15.26 35.28 -19.25
CA LEU A 419 -15.57 36.72 -19.27
C LEU A 419 -14.31 37.57 -19.31
N ARG A 420 -13.24 37.15 -18.62
CA ARG A 420 -11.94 37.85 -18.63
C ARG A 420 -11.28 37.77 -20.00
N LEU A 421 -11.31 36.60 -20.65
CA LEU A 421 -10.79 36.43 -22.00
C LEU A 421 -11.60 37.21 -23.04
N THR A 422 -12.93 37.17 -22.96
CA THR A 422 -13.79 37.97 -23.85
C THR A 422 -13.57 39.46 -23.64
N LYS A 423 -13.36 39.93 -22.40
CA LYS A 423 -13.04 41.34 -22.13
C LYS A 423 -11.70 41.77 -22.71
N ALA A 424 -10.69 40.91 -22.69
CA ALA A 424 -9.37 41.22 -23.21
C ALA A 424 -9.27 41.12 -24.74
N TYR A 425 -9.89 40.08 -25.33
CA TYR A 425 -9.65 39.66 -26.70
C TYR A 425 -10.90 39.43 -27.55
N GLY A 426 -12.10 39.63 -26.98
CA GLY A 426 -13.38 39.51 -27.67
C GLY A 426 -13.62 40.64 -28.67
N SER A 427 -14.84 40.75 -29.21
CA SER A 427 -15.21 41.73 -30.25
C SER A 427 -14.90 43.20 -29.88
N ALA A 428 -14.94 43.53 -28.59
CA ALA A 428 -14.57 44.85 -28.03
C ALA A 428 -13.39 44.75 -27.04
N GLY A 429 -12.46 43.82 -27.29
CA GLY A 429 -11.35 43.49 -26.41
C GLY A 429 -10.45 44.69 -26.07
N THR A 430 -10.05 44.82 -24.80
CA THR A 430 -9.20 45.93 -24.32
C THR A 430 -7.74 45.81 -24.77
N GLU A 431 -7.24 44.60 -24.99
CA GLU A 431 -5.86 44.38 -25.45
C GLU A 431 -5.79 44.26 -26.97
N ALA A 432 -6.67 43.44 -27.55
CA ALA A 432 -6.80 43.32 -29.00
C ALA A 432 -8.21 42.85 -29.38
N ALA A 433 -8.96 43.71 -30.05
CA ALA A 433 -10.34 43.44 -30.42
C ALA A 433 -10.46 42.39 -31.54
N GLY A 434 -11.44 41.50 -31.41
CA GLY A 434 -11.87 40.55 -32.44
C GLY A 434 -10.99 39.32 -32.62
N LEU A 435 -10.05 39.04 -31.70
CA LEU A 435 -9.17 37.88 -31.80
C LEU A 435 -9.87 36.57 -31.40
N LEU A 436 -10.75 36.61 -30.40
CA LEU A 436 -11.48 35.45 -29.91
C LEU A 436 -12.99 35.65 -30.08
N SER A 437 -13.67 34.67 -30.66
CA SER A 437 -15.13 34.52 -30.54
C SER A 437 -15.51 33.85 -29.21
N ASP A 438 -16.78 33.91 -28.82
CA ASP A 438 -17.24 33.23 -27.59
C ASP A 438 -17.00 31.71 -27.64
N ALA A 439 -17.11 31.10 -28.84
CA ALA A 439 -16.80 29.69 -29.05
C ALA A 439 -15.30 29.38 -28.92
N ASP A 440 -14.44 30.30 -29.38
CA ASP A 440 -12.99 30.21 -29.23
C ASP A 440 -12.59 30.30 -27.74
N VAL A 441 -13.27 31.15 -26.97
CA VAL A 441 -13.01 31.33 -25.54
C VAL A 441 -13.30 30.06 -24.75
N GLU A 442 -14.49 29.49 -24.88
CA GLU A 442 -14.88 28.28 -24.13
C GLU A 442 -14.00 27.08 -24.50
N THR A 443 -13.88 26.81 -25.80
CA THR A 443 -13.10 25.67 -26.31
C THR A 443 -11.62 25.84 -26.02
N GLY A 444 -11.07 27.03 -26.27
CA GLY A 444 -9.66 27.33 -26.06
C GLY A 444 -9.27 27.32 -24.58
N LEU A 445 -10.13 27.83 -23.69
CA LEU A 445 -9.89 27.79 -22.25
C LEU A 445 -9.95 26.36 -21.70
N ALA A 446 -10.86 25.53 -22.19
CA ALA A 446 -10.90 24.11 -21.84
C ALA A 446 -9.62 23.38 -22.30
N GLU A 447 -9.17 23.63 -23.53
CA GLU A 447 -7.92 23.08 -24.07
C GLU A 447 -6.69 23.51 -23.27
N LEU A 448 -6.62 24.80 -22.90
CA LEU A 448 -5.55 25.34 -22.07
C LEU A 448 -5.53 24.69 -20.68
N ARG A 449 -6.70 24.55 -20.05
CA ARG A 449 -6.83 23.91 -18.73
C ARG A 449 -6.38 22.46 -18.77
N GLN A 450 -6.74 21.70 -19.82
CA GLN A 450 -6.27 20.33 -20.00
C GLN A 450 -4.75 20.26 -20.23
N SER A 451 -4.22 21.14 -21.08
CA SER A 451 -2.78 21.23 -21.35
C SER A 451 -1.99 21.53 -20.08
N LEU A 452 -2.51 22.44 -19.25
CA LEU A 452 -1.93 22.82 -17.98
C LEU A 452 -1.97 21.66 -16.99
N LEU A 453 -3.10 20.98 -16.88
CA LEU A 453 -3.25 19.80 -16.01
C LEU A 453 -2.29 18.66 -16.43
N ALA A 454 -2.10 18.45 -17.73
CA ALA A 454 -1.16 17.47 -18.26
C ALA A 454 0.30 17.83 -17.95
N LEU A 455 0.67 19.10 -18.07
CA LEU A 455 2.01 19.59 -17.71
C LEU A 455 2.26 19.45 -16.21
N TYR A 456 1.33 19.92 -15.38
CA TYR A 456 1.44 19.84 -13.93
C TYR A 456 1.46 18.38 -13.43
N GLY A 457 0.56 17.55 -13.96
CA GLY A 457 0.45 16.13 -13.61
C GLY A 457 1.53 15.24 -14.25
N SER A 458 2.45 15.78 -15.06
CA SER A 458 3.50 14.97 -15.70
C SER A 458 4.44 14.32 -14.68
N GLY A 459 4.64 14.95 -13.52
CA GLY A 459 5.43 14.42 -12.40
C GLY A 459 4.70 13.42 -11.50
N ASP A 460 3.38 13.22 -11.70
CA ASP A 460 2.59 12.32 -10.85
C ASP A 460 2.93 10.83 -11.06
N VAL A 461 3.39 10.48 -12.27
CA VAL A 461 3.77 9.11 -12.62
C VAL A 461 5.29 8.98 -12.58
N GLN A 462 5.79 8.05 -11.77
CA GLN A 462 7.20 7.71 -11.68
C GLN A 462 7.43 6.25 -12.11
N ASP A 463 8.66 5.90 -12.49
CA ASP A 463 8.98 4.51 -12.85
C ASP A 463 8.73 3.54 -11.69
N ALA A 464 8.89 4.00 -10.45
CA ALA A 464 8.53 3.24 -9.24
C ALA A 464 7.04 2.89 -9.18
N THR A 465 6.15 3.77 -9.65
CA THR A 465 4.70 3.52 -9.75
C THR A 465 4.38 2.45 -10.80
N LEU A 466 5.18 2.39 -11.86
CA LEU A 466 5.01 1.44 -12.96
C LEU A 466 5.49 0.03 -12.62
N ASN A 467 6.57 -0.11 -11.85
CA ASN A 467 7.16 -1.41 -11.50
C ASN A 467 6.15 -2.49 -11.04
N PRO A 468 5.25 -2.22 -10.07
CA PRO A 468 4.27 -3.23 -9.66
C PRO A 468 3.27 -3.56 -10.79
N ILE A 469 2.89 -2.57 -11.61
CA ILE A 469 1.97 -2.77 -12.74
C ILE A 469 2.64 -3.68 -13.79
N LYS A 470 3.89 -3.37 -14.14
CA LYS A 470 4.69 -4.17 -15.08
C LYS A 470 4.80 -5.61 -14.65
N ALA A 471 5.16 -5.84 -13.38
CA ALA A 471 5.31 -7.18 -12.84
C ALA A 471 4.00 -7.97 -12.87
N THR A 472 2.88 -7.34 -12.48
CA THR A 472 1.57 -8.00 -12.48
C THR A 472 1.07 -8.31 -13.90
N LEU A 473 1.20 -7.37 -14.84
CA LEU A 473 0.79 -7.60 -16.22
C LEU A 473 1.70 -8.60 -16.94
N ALA A 474 3.00 -8.66 -16.63
CA ALA A 474 3.91 -9.69 -17.18
C ALA A 474 3.47 -11.12 -16.81
N ALA A 475 2.89 -11.27 -15.62
CA ALA A 475 2.42 -12.56 -15.11
C ALA A 475 1.02 -12.94 -15.62
N SER A 476 0.40 -12.10 -16.45
CA SER A 476 -0.90 -12.36 -17.05
C SER A 476 -0.87 -13.60 -17.94
N ALA A 477 -1.93 -14.41 -17.88
CA ALA A 477 -2.13 -15.52 -18.81
C ALA A 477 -2.55 -15.03 -20.21
N ASN A 478 -3.13 -13.83 -20.31
CA ASN A 478 -3.49 -13.21 -21.57
C ASN A 478 -2.24 -12.61 -22.24
N PRO A 479 -1.86 -13.06 -23.45
CA PRO A 479 -0.62 -12.65 -24.13
C PRO A 479 -0.67 -11.19 -24.62
N GLU A 480 -1.86 -10.63 -24.87
CA GLU A 480 -1.98 -9.21 -25.23
C GLU A 480 -1.62 -8.32 -24.05
N LEU A 481 -1.99 -8.71 -22.84
CA LEU A 481 -1.66 -7.99 -21.60
C LEU A 481 -0.20 -8.20 -21.17
N ALA A 482 0.35 -9.40 -21.39
CA ALA A 482 1.73 -9.75 -21.06
C ALA A 482 2.76 -9.28 -22.10
N ALA A 483 2.38 -8.37 -23.00
CA ALA A 483 3.24 -7.89 -24.08
C ALA A 483 4.58 -7.32 -23.56
N ALA A 484 5.68 -7.68 -24.24
CA ALA A 484 7.03 -7.26 -23.87
C ALA A 484 7.20 -5.73 -23.77
N ALA A 485 6.44 -4.97 -24.57
CA ALA A 485 6.44 -3.51 -24.52
C ALA A 485 6.04 -2.96 -23.15
N VAL A 486 5.19 -3.67 -22.40
CA VAL A 486 4.77 -3.28 -21.04
C VAL A 486 5.98 -3.21 -20.10
N GLN A 487 6.93 -4.15 -20.21
CA GLN A 487 8.11 -4.19 -19.35
C GLN A 487 9.02 -2.97 -19.56
N ASN A 488 9.06 -2.47 -20.79
CA ASN A 488 9.91 -1.36 -21.20
C ASN A 488 9.25 0.02 -21.03
N LEU A 489 8.02 0.09 -20.51
CA LEU A 489 7.32 1.37 -20.33
C LEU A 489 8.07 2.29 -19.37
N THR A 490 8.26 3.54 -19.77
CA THR A 490 8.79 4.58 -18.88
C THR A 490 7.67 5.45 -18.34
N ALA A 491 7.95 6.22 -17.28
CA ALA A 491 7.06 7.28 -16.80
C ALA A 491 6.66 8.27 -17.92
N ARG A 492 7.55 8.50 -18.89
CA ARG A 492 7.27 9.33 -20.07
C ARG A 492 6.23 8.67 -20.97
N ASP A 493 6.34 7.37 -21.22
CA ASP A 493 5.38 6.63 -22.05
C ASP A 493 4.02 6.54 -21.36
N ALA A 494 4.00 6.34 -20.05
CA ALA A 494 2.78 6.36 -19.25
C ALA A 494 2.07 7.73 -19.31
N ASN A 495 2.81 8.84 -19.21
CA ASN A 495 2.22 10.16 -19.37
C ASN A 495 1.70 10.41 -20.79
N ARG A 496 2.42 9.94 -21.82
CA ARG A 496 1.94 9.97 -23.21
C ARG A 496 0.65 9.18 -23.37
N LEU A 497 0.54 8.03 -22.72
CA LEU A 497 -0.67 7.20 -22.72
C LEU A 497 -1.86 7.91 -22.06
N ILE A 498 -1.63 8.60 -20.93
CA ILE A 498 -2.67 9.41 -20.26
C ILE A 498 -3.11 10.56 -21.18
N ASP A 499 -2.15 11.30 -21.76
CA ASP A 499 -2.44 12.41 -22.67
C ASP A 499 -3.18 11.93 -23.92
N ALA A 500 -2.80 10.76 -24.44
CA ALA A 500 -3.44 10.10 -25.57
C ALA A 500 -4.90 9.69 -25.27
N ALA A 501 -5.15 9.19 -24.06
CA ALA A 501 -6.46 8.76 -23.61
C ALA A 501 -7.39 9.94 -23.25
N SER A 502 -6.83 11.15 -23.08
CA SER A 502 -7.57 12.33 -22.66
C SER A 502 -8.78 12.61 -23.55
N GLY A 503 -9.97 12.47 -22.97
CA GLY A 503 -11.25 12.76 -23.61
C GLY A 503 -11.58 11.84 -24.79
N VAL A 504 -10.93 10.67 -24.89
CA VAL A 504 -11.14 9.76 -26.04
C VAL A 504 -12.58 9.26 -26.13
N SER A 505 -13.26 9.04 -24.99
CA SER A 505 -14.67 8.64 -24.94
C SER A 505 -15.64 9.74 -25.38
N ALA A 506 -15.24 11.01 -25.31
CA ALA A 506 -16.07 12.16 -25.67
C ALA A 506 -15.87 12.62 -27.13
N LYS A 507 -14.97 11.98 -27.90
CA LYS A 507 -14.67 12.40 -29.27
C LYS A 507 -15.87 12.13 -30.21
N PRO A 508 -16.16 13.06 -31.14
CA PRO A 508 -17.20 12.84 -32.16
C PRO A 508 -16.92 11.57 -32.98
N GLY A 509 -17.96 10.76 -33.22
CA GLY A 509 -17.88 9.55 -34.04
C GLY A 509 -17.43 8.28 -33.30
N VAL A 510 -17.12 8.37 -32.01
CA VAL A 510 -16.85 7.19 -31.18
C VAL A 510 -18.15 6.41 -30.92
N PRO A 511 -18.18 5.07 -31.13
CA PRO A 511 -19.35 4.26 -30.79
C PRO A 511 -19.66 4.35 -29.29
N TRP A 512 -20.94 4.57 -28.96
CA TRP A 512 -21.38 4.84 -27.59
C TRP A 512 -21.04 3.71 -26.61
N ASP A 513 -21.16 2.47 -27.07
CA ASP A 513 -20.76 1.26 -26.35
C ASP A 513 -19.27 1.23 -25.97
N GLN A 514 -18.37 1.68 -26.85
CA GLN A 514 -16.93 1.76 -26.55
C GLN A 514 -16.67 2.86 -25.53
N ALA A 515 -17.28 4.04 -25.72
CA ALA A 515 -17.19 5.15 -24.79
C ALA A 515 -17.70 4.76 -23.40
N ALA A 516 -18.87 4.13 -23.32
CA ALA A 516 -19.47 3.68 -22.08
C ALA A 516 -18.61 2.61 -21.38
N ALA A 517 -18.03 1.66 -22.12
CA ALA A 517 -17.12 0.68 -21.53
C ALA A 517 -15.86 1.34 -20.95
N PHE A 518 -15.30 2.31 -21.64
CA PHE A 518 -14.13 3.05 -21.18
C PHE A 518 -14.44 3.85 -19.91
N ASP A 519 -15.53 4.62 -19.92
CA ASP A 519 -15.95 5.41 -18.76
C ASP A 519 -16.28 4.49 -17.57
N ALA A 520 -16.90 3.33 -17.82
CA ALA A 520 -17.15 2.32 -16.79
C ALA A 520 -15.87 1.80 -16.14
N LEU A 521 -14.81 1.54 -16.92
CA LEU A 521 -13.51 1.11 -16.39
C LEU A 521 -12.86 2.22 -15.55
N VAL A 522 -12.96 3.49 -15.97
CA VAL A 522 -12.47 4.63 -15.19
C VAL A 522 -13.26 4.77 -13.87
N MET A 523 -14.59 4.59 -13.88
CA MET A 523 -15.42 4.60 -12.67
C MET A 523 -15.14 3.41 -11.76
N LEU A 524 -14.93 2.21 -12.33
CA LEU A 524 -14.56 1.01 -11.59
C LEU A 524 -13.22 1.20 -10.87
N THR A 525 -12.29 1.94 -11.46
CA THR A 525 -11.01 2.30 -10.82
C THR A 525 -11.23 3.05 -9.51
N ASP A 526 -12.18 4.00 -9.48
CA ASP A 526 -12.52 4.76 -8.26
C ASP A 526 -13.18 3.87 -7.19
N SER A 527 -14.06 2.94 -7.59
CA SER A 527 -14.64 1.97 -6.65
C SER A 527 -13.57 1.03 -6.09
N ALA A 528 -12.75 0.43 -6.96
CA ALA A 528 -11.70 -0.51 -6.55
C ALA A 528 -10.71 0.12 -5.56
N ARG A 529 -10.38 1.41 -5.74
CA ARG A 529 -9.55 2.17 -4.80
C ARG A 529 -10.22 2.34 -3.43
N ARG A 530 -11.50 2.70 -3.41
CA ARG A 530 -12.29 2.88 -2.17
C ARG A 530 -12.45 1.57 -1.41
N ASP A 531 -12.66 0.48 -2.14
CA ASP A 531 -12.90 -0.85 -1.59
C ASP A 531 -11.60 -1.65 -1.36
N ASN A 532 -10.44 -1.04 -1.61
CA ASN A 532 -9.10 -1.66 -1.54
C ASN A 532 -9.00 -3.00 -2.32
N VAL A 533 -9.64 -3.06 -3.48
CA VAL A 533 -9.61 -4.21 -4.38
C VAL A 533 -8.43 -4.06 -5.35
N ASP A 534 -7.61 -5.11 -5.47
CA ASP A 534 -6.48 -5.12 -6.40
C ASP A 534 -6.94 -5.30 -7.86
N LEU A 535 -7.43 -4.20 -8.46
CA LEU A 535 -7.92 -4.19 -9.83
C LEU A 535 -6.82 -4.50 -10.86
N VAL A 536 -5.56 -4.14 -10.58
CA VAL A 536 -4.43 -4.46 -11.47
C VAL A 536 -4.28 -5.98 -11.62
N ARG A 537 -4.36 -6.67 -10.48
CA ARG A 537 -4.33 -8.14 -10.47
C ARG A 537 -5.58 -8.75 -11.10
N ALA A 538 -6.77 -8.17 -10.85
CA ALA A 538 -7.99 -8.64 -11.49
C ALA A 538 -7.92 -8.56 -13.02
N ILE A 539 -7.37 -7.46 -13.57
CA ILE A 539 -7.15 -7.29 -15.01
C ILE A 539 -6.20 -8.36 -15.56
N ALA A 540 -5.08 -8.64 -14.87
CA ALA A 540 -4.11 -9.66 -15.27
C ALA A 540 -4.64 -11.10 -15.20
N GLU A 541 -5.75 -11.32 -14.48
CA GLU A 541 -6.38 -12.64 -14.30
C GLU A 541 -7.50 -12.90 -15.32
N VAL A 542 -7.87 -11.91 -16.13
CA VAL A 542 -8.80 -12.09 -17.24
C VAL A 542 -8.13 -12.91 -18.35
N LYS A 543 -8.83 -13.92 -18.87
CA LYS A 543 -8.34 -14.83 -19.91
C LYS A 543 -8.59 -14.29 -21.31
#